data_AF-A0A9W8IA74-F1
#
_entry.id   AF-A0A9W8IA74-F1
#
_cell.length_a   1.000
_cell.length_b   1.000
_cell.length_c   1.000
_cell.angle_alpha   90.00
_cell.angle_beta   90.00
_cell.angle_gamma   90.00
#
_symmetry.space_group_name_H-M   'P 1'
#
loop_
_entity.id
_entity.type
_entity.pdbx_description
1 polymer ?
#
loop_
_entity_poly.entity_id
_entity_poly.type
_entity_poly.pdbx_seq_one_letter_code
_entity_poly.pdbx_strand_id
1 'polypeptide(L)'
;MVRQVVSKRDSLTEIINSPWLPAIDIEPTTNNEFPDSTSHSEISLESPTDPLNLQSKLIKDLGNCSRKVRKFYQLQNAFIRQCLDSMNKTHAREQERLEQMHQEDVQVRIASYGSLLANIVLFGLQLYTAISSKSLSLFATMADALMDLLSSGTLVYAGWVSRYRANKTYKYPVGKRRTLGVGIVVFSTLMVGLSIQLLIESIRGLLGHKDDQNVTTANIVCIGIALVVKLAMMVYCWLLRRHPEARVFATDHRNDLILNSFGLATALLGTHIVWYIDPIGGLIVGLFIMRSWASEAINQARLLIGTTADPMFLNQLTYMAMVHDDRIQYVDTVRAYHIGEEKYVEIDIVMDENTPLCESHDVGESLQIAVEKQEGVQRAHVHIDFEYQHPPEHHLKTQ
;
A
#
# COMPACT_ATOMS: atom_id res chain seq x y z
N MET A 1 -8.14 4.19 20.30
CA MET A 1 -9.22 3.50 19.58
C MET A 1 -10.47 4.29 19.86
N VAL A 2 -10.86 5.17 18.93
CA VAL A 2 -12.02 6.04 19.11
C VAL A 2 -13.23 5.25 18.58
N ARG A 3 -14.15 4.91 19.47
CA ARG A 3 -15.44 4.28 19.14
C ARG A 3 -16.35 5.42 18.64
N GLN A 4 -16.82 5.32 17.41
CA GLN A 4 -17.65 6.34 16.78
C GLN A 4 -19.00 5.70 16.44
N VAL A 5 -19.95 5.81 17.36
CA VAL A 5 -21.34 5.42 17.11
C VAL A 5 -21.96 6.51 16.25
N VAL A 6 -22.19 6.20 14.98
CA VAL A 6 -22.43 7.21 13.96
C VAL A 6 -23.86 7.00 13.42
N SER A 7 -24.79 7.80 13.95
CA SER A 7 -26.22 7.85 13.61
C SER A 7 -26.46 8.41 12.23
N LYS A 8 -27.15 7.71 11.31
CA LYS A 8 -27.30 8.11 9.89
C LYS A 8 -27.73 9.58 9.67
N ARG A 9 -28.39 10.22 10.66
CA ARG A 9 -28.64 11.68 10.70
C ARG A 9 -27.50 12.54 11.24
N ASP A 10 -26.86 12.13 12.34
CA ASP A 10 -25.81 12.91 13.03
C ASP A 10 -24.40 12.70 12.43
N SER A 11 -24.17 11.55 11.78
CA SER A 11 -22.94 11.16 11.09
C SER A 11 -22.42 12.18 10.10
N LEU A 12 -23.36 12.76 9.34
CA LEU A 12 -23.00 13.61 8.23
C LEU A 12 -22.42 14.91 8.77
N THR A 13 -23.05 15.47 9.80
CA THR A 13 -22.56 16.61 10.56
C THR A 13 -21.23 16.34 11.29
N GLU A 14 -21.01 15.16 11.88
CA GLU A 14 -19.73 14.85 12.56
C GLU A 14 -18.58 14.51 11.61
N ILE A 15 -18.83 13.82 10.49
CA ILE A 15 -17.85 13.62 9.41
C ILE A 15 -17.49 14.98 8.79
N ILE A 16 -18.48 15.88 8.65
CA ILE A 16 -18.30 17.28 8.23
C ILE A 16 -17.49 18.09 9.25
N ASN A 17 -17.67 17.86 10.55
CA ASN A 17 -17.06 18.64 11.64
C ASN A 17 -15.85 17.97 12.32
N SER A 18 -15.24 16.93 11.73
CA SER A 18 -14.09 16.23 12.31
C SER A 18 -12.90 17.20 12.58
N PRO A 19 -12.11 17.00 13.67
CA PRO A 19 -11.12 17.97 14.17
C PRO A 19 -9.92 18.22 13.25
N TRP A 20 -9.89 17.58 12.08
CA TRP A 20 -8.92 17.82 11.01
C TRP A 20 -9.35 18.97 10.08
N LEU A 21 -10.49 19.60 10.37
CA LEU A 21 -11.02 20.80 9.71
C LEU A 21 -11.32 21.89 10.76
N PRO A 22 -11.02 23.17 10.46
CA PRO A 22 -11.12 24.24 11.45
C PRO A 22 -12.58 24.55 11.80
N ALA A 23 -12.90 24.52 13.10
CA ALA A 23 -14.23 24.76 13.68
C ALA A 23 -14.76 26.17 13.38
N ILE A 24 -16.04 26.26 12.99
CA ILE A 24 -16.83 27.50 12.95
C ILE A 24 -18.24 27.17 13.45
N ASP A 25 -18.67 27.83 14.51
CA ASP A 25 -20.02 27.72 15.09
C ASP A 25 -21.08 28.34 14.16
N ILE A 26 -22.23 27.68 14.00
CA ILE A 26 -23.38 28.17 13.24
C ILE A 26 -24.64 28.03 14.10
N GLU A 27 -25.30 29.16 14.39
CA GLU A 27 -26.62 29.23 15.05
C GLU A 27 -27.75 28.77 14.10
N PRO A 28 -28.84 28.17 14.62
CA PRO A 28 -29.93 27.66 13.79
C PRO A 28 -30.96 28.76 13.51
N THR A 29 -31.22 29.05 12.23
CA THR A 29 -32.44 29.75 11.80
C THR A 29 -33.44 28.77 11.20
N THR A 30 -34.68 28.96 11.63
CA THR A 30 -35.86 28.14 11.37
C THR A 30 -36.49 28.43 10.00
N ASN A 31 -37.34 27.47 9.57
CA ASN A 31 -38.41 27.57 8.56
C ASN A 31 -38.06 27.18 7.10
N ASN A 32 -38.59 26.05 6.59
CA ASN A 32 -39.89 26.02 5.90
C ASN A 32 -40.24 24.65 5.27
N GLU A 33 -41.54 24.48 5.06
CA GLU A 33 -42.38 23.33 4.69
C GLU A 33 -42.01 22.54 3.42
N PHE A 34 -42.40 21.26 3.43
CA PHE A 34 -42.46 20.34 2.29
C PHE A 34 -43.83 20.42 1.58
N PRO A 35 -43.91 20.17 0.26
CA PRO A 35 -45.12 19.65 -0.34
C PRO A 35 -44.96 18.21 -0.87
N ASP A 36 -45.96 17.39 -0.53
CA ASP A 36 -46.26 16.07 -1.10
C ASP A 36 -46.63 16.15 -2.58
N SER A 37 -46.25 15.12 -3.36
CA SER A 37 -47.17 14.48 -4.32
C SER A 37 -46.61 13.16 -4.87
N THR A 38 -47.46 12.15 -4.85
CA THR A 38 -47.32 10.80 -5.37
C THR A 38 -47.61 10.72 -6.88
N SER A 39 -46.87 9.89 -7.62
CA SER A 39 -47.40 9.02 -8.70
C SER A 39 -46.33 8.05 -9.22
N HIS A 40 -46.78 6.83 -9.58
CA HIS A 40 -45.99 5.63 -9.83
C HIS A 40 -45.38 5.52 -11.25
N SER A 41 -44.42 4.57 -11.35
CA SER A 41 -44.00 3.71 -12.48
C SER A 41 -42.85 4.16 -13.41
N GLU A 42 -41.66 3.60 -13.19
CA GLU A 42 -40.89 2.74 -14.12
C GLU A 42 -39.59 2.30 -13.43
N ILE A 43 -39.31 0.99 -13.36
CA ILE A 43 -38.08 0.43 -12.77
C ILE A 43 -36.95 0.67 -13.77
N SER A 44 -36.32 1.84 -13.66
CA SER A 44 -35.03 2.12 -14.28
C SER A 44 -33.95 1.62 -13.31
N LEU A 45 -32.98 0.83 -13.78
CA LEU A 45 -31.71 0.66 -13.06
C LEU A 45 -31.02 2.03 -13.02
N GLU A 46 -31.36 2.84 -12.03
CA GLU A 46 -30.65 4.08 -11.75
C GLU A 46 -29.28 3.71 -11.17
N SER A 47 -28.23 4.27 -11.77
CA SER A 47 -26.93 4.42 -11.10
C SER A 47 -27.17 4.90 -9.67
N PRO A 48 -26.48 4.36 -8.64
CA PRO A 48 -26.71 4.76 -7.26
C PRO A 48 -26.51 6.28 -7.14
N THR A 49 -27.63 6.98 -7.12
CA THR A 49 -27.73 8.42 -6.96
C THR A 49 -27.47 8.68 -5.50
N ASP A 50 -26.49 9.52 -5.19
CA ASP A 50 -26.19 9.94 -3.82
C ASP A 50 -27.51 10.36 -3.13
N PRO A 51 -28.05 9.57 -2.18
CA PRO A 51 -29.38 9.78 -1.64
C PRO A 51 -29.48 11.11 -0.85
N LEU A 52 -28.34 11.75 -0.58
CA LEU A 52 -28.24 13.00 0.15
C LEU A 52 -28.22 14.24 -0.75
N ASN A 53 -27.99 14.10 -2.06
CA ASN A 53 -27.96 15.16 -3.08
C ASN A 53 -27.43 16.52 -2.57
N LEU A 54 -26.34 16.49 -1.81
CA LEU A 54 -25.72 17.70 -1.22
C LEU A 54 -25.17 18.63 -2.32
N GLN A 55 -24.97 18.10 -3.54
CA GLN A 55 -24.54 18.85 -4.72
C GLN A 55 -25.48 19.99 -5.09
N SER A 56 -26.79 19.74 -5.13
CA SER A 56 -27.76 20.68 -5.70
C SER A 56 -28.15 21.80 -4.73
N LYS A 57 -28.19 21.50 -3.43
CA LYS A 57 -28.54 22.49 -2.39
C LYS A 57 -27.41 23.47 -2.12
N LEU A 58 -26.15 23.04 -2.18
CA LEU A 58 -25.03 23.88 -1.73
C LEU A 58 -24.46 24.80 -2.81
N ILE A 59 -24.43 24.38 -4.09
CA ILE A 59 -23.78 25.16 -5.17
C ILE A 59 -24.49 26.51 -5.39
N LYS A 60 -25.81 26.59 -5.17
CA LYS A 60 -26.57 27.84 -5.28
C LYS A 60 -26.19 28.87 -4.21
N ASP A 61 -25.88 28.44 -2.99
CA ASP A 61 -25.57 29.31 -1.85
C ASP A 61 -24.07 29.60 -1.68
N LEU A 62 -23.21 28.81 -2.34
CA LEU A 62 -21.74 28.94 -2.29
C LEU A 62 -21.18 30.18 -3.02
N GLY A 63 -22.03 30.97 -3.69
CA GLY A 63 -21.66 32.23 -4.33
C GLY A 63 -21.09 33.26 -3.34
N ASN A 64 -21.63 33.30 -2.11
CA ASN A 64 -21.28 34.26 -1.07
C ASN A 64 -20.36 33.71 0.05
N CYS A 65 -19.96 32.44 0.01
CA CYS A 65 -19.14 31.83 1.06
C CYS A 65 -17.63 32.07 0.90
N SER A 66 -16.92 32.12 2.03
CA SER A 66 -15.46 32.27 2.10
C SER A 66 -14.72 31.19 1.28
N ARG A 67 -13.58 31.55 0.67
CA ARG A 67 -12.74 30.64 -0.15
C ARG A 67 -12.38 29.33 0.56
N LYS A 68 -12.24 29.35 1.89
CA LYS A 68 -11.93 28.16 2.69
C LYS A 68 -13.09 27.16 2.69
N VAL A 69 -14.31 27.65 2.86
CA VAL A 69 -15.55 26.85 2.83
C VAL A 69 -15.76 26.22 1.45
N ARG A 70 -15.52 26.99 0.37
CA ARG A 70 -15.58 26.46 -1.00
C ARG A 70 -14.55 25.35 -1.25
N LYS A 71 -13.32 25.51 -0.78
CA LYS A 71 -12.28 24.46 -0.88
C LYS A 71 -12.65 23.20 -0.10
N PHE A 72 -13.23 23.36 1.09
CA PHE A 72 -13.70 22.23 1.89
C PHE A 72 -14.75 21.40 1.15
N TYR A 73 -15.82 22.04 0.66
CA TYR A 73 -16.85 21.33 -0.09
C TYR A 73 -16.35 20.76 -1.43
N GLN A 74 -15.36 21.40 -2.07
CA GLN A 74 -14.71 20.81 -3.24
C GLN A 74 -13.93 19.54 -2.93
N LEU A 75 -13.18 19.52 -1.81
CA LEU A 75 -12.47 18.33 -1.33
C LEU A 75 -13.44 17.22 -0.92
N GLN A 76 -14.51 17.57 -0.20
CA GLN A 76 -15.55 16.64 0.19
C GLN A 76 -16.25 16.02 -1.03
N ASN A 77 -16.67 16.84 -2.00
CA ASN A 77 -17.29 16.34 -3.24
C ASN A 77 -16.32 15.49 -4.07
N ALA A 78 -15.02 15.80 -4.07
CA ALA A 78 -14.02 14.97 -4.70
C ALA A 78 -13.87 13.61 -4.01
N PHE A 79 -13.90 13.58 -2.67
CA PHE A 79 -13.89 12.35 -1.88
C PHE A 79 -15.15 11.51 -2.10
N ILE A 80 -16.34 12.11 -2.06
CA ILE A 80 -17.61 11.42 -2.36
C ILE A 80 -17.59 10.81 -3.76
N ARG A 81 -17.12 11.57 -4.76
CA ARG A 81 -16.97 11.05 -6.13
C ARG A 81 -16.01 9.87 -6.19
N GLN A 82 -14.90 9.91 -5.44
CA GLN A 82 -13.97 8.80 -5.37
C GLN A 82 -14.60 7.56 -4.72
N CYS A 83 -15.37 7.72 -3.65
CA CYS A 83 -16.11 6.62 -3.00
C CYS A 83 -17.14 6.01 -3.96
N LEU A 84 -17.99 6.83 -4.57
CA LEU A 84 -19.01 6.38 -5.53
C LEU A 84 -18.39 5.72 -6.77
N ASP A 85 -17.29 6.29 -7.30
CA ASP A 85 -16.55 5.71 -8.41
C ASP A 85 -15.92 4.36 -8.02
N SER A 86 -15.43 4.20 -6.77
CA SER A 86 -14.97 2.91 -6.27
C SER A 86 -16.09 1.85 -6.22
N MET A 87 -17.31 2.28 -5.86
CA MET A 87 -18.49 1.41 -5.77
C MET A 87 -19.12 1.09 -7.14
N ASN A 88 -19.01 1.99 -8.13
CA ASN A 88 -19.49 1.75 -9.49
C ASN A 88 -18.52 0.88 -10.31
N LYS A 89 -17.20 0.98 -10.02
CA LYS A 89 -16.15 0.22 -10.72
C LYS A 89 -16.18 -1.29 -10.44
N THR A 90 -16.85 -1.75 -9.39
CA THR A 90 -16.86 -3.15 -8.94
C THR A 90 -17.74 -4.08 -9.77
N HIS A 91 -18.71 -3.58 -10.55
CA HIS A 91 -19.61 -4.45 -11.34
C HIS A 91 -19.26 -4.52 -12.84
N ALA A 92 -18.81 -3.43 -13.47
CA ALA A 92 -18.50 -3.42 -14.91
C ALA A 92 -17.10 -3.96 -15.25
N ARG A 93 -16.14 -3.93 -14.30
CA ARG A 93 -14.75 -4.38 -14.53
C ARG A 93 -14.51 -5.86 -14.23
N GLU A 94 -15.45 -6.55 -13.59
CA GLU A 94 -15.25 -7.92 -13.08
C GLU A 94 -15.14 -8.93 -14.23
N GLN A 95 -15.93 -8.76 -15.29
CA GLN A 95 -15.88 -9.59 -16.51
C GLN A 95 -14.70 -9.25 -17.43
N GLU A 96 -14.36 -7.96 -17.61
CA GLU A 96 -13.18 -7.56 -18.39
C GLU A 96 -11.85 -7.89 -17.67
N ARG A 97 -11.81 -7.80 -16.33
CA ARG A 97 -10.63 -8.19 -15.52
C ARG A 97 -10.34 -9.68 -15.63
N LEU A 98 -11.32 -10.58 -15.65
CA LEU A 98 -11.06 -12.02 -15.68
C LEU A 98 -10.37 -12.47 -16.98
N GLU A 99 -10.71 -11.86 -18.12
CA GLU A 99 -10.07 -12.14 -19.42
C GLU A 99 -8.71 -11.44 -19.55
N GLN A 100 -8.59 -10.19 -19.07
CA GLN A 100 -7.31 -9.46 -19.02
C GLN A 100 -6.31 -10.11 -18.06
N MET A 101 -6.76 -10.58 -16.89
CA MET A 101 -5.93 -11.25 -15.89
C MET A 101 -5.29 -12.53 -16.42
N HIS A 102 -5.95 -13.28 -17.32
CA HIS A 102 -5.38 -14.51 -17.88
C HIS A 102 -4.27 -14.25 -18.90
N GLN A 103 -4.37 -13.18 -19.70
CA GLN A 103 -3.31 -12.76 -20.63
C GLN A 103 -2.17 -12.01 -19.93
N GLU A 104 -2.50 -11.15 -18.95
CA GLU A 104 -1.53 -10.48 -18.08
C GLU A 104 -0.76 -11.48 -17.22
N ASP A 105 -1.38 -12.57 -16.75
CA ASP A 105 -0.71 -13.62 -15.95
C ASP A 105 0.48 -14.27 -16.68
N VAL A 106 0.45 -14.34 -18.02
CA VAL A 106 1.53 -14.92 -18.82
C VAL A 106 2.60 -13.88 -19.11
N GLN A 107 2.21 -12.64 -19.43
CA GLN A 107 3.17 -11.55 -19.65
C GLN A 107 3.90 -11.15 -18.37
N VAL A 108 3.19 -11.01 -17.25
CA VAL A 108 3.74 -10.78 -15.91
C VAL A 108 4.61 -11.95 -15.49
N ARG A 109 4.29 -13.18 -15.89
CA ARG A 109 5.13 -14.36 -15.62
C ARG A 109 6.43 -14.32 -16.42
N ILE A 110 6.38 -14.04 -17.71
CA ILE A 110 7.58 -13.92 -18.54
C ILE A 110 8.44 -12.74 -18.05
N ALA A 111 7.81 -11.62 -17.69
CA ALA A 111 8.50 -10.44 -17.16
C ALA A 111 9.12 -10.71 -15.77
N SER A 112 8.43 -11.40 -14.86
CA SER A 112 8.94 -11.72 -13.52
C SER A 112 10.08 -12.75 -13.56
N TYR A 113 9.96 -13.82 -14.35
CA TYR A 113 11.06 -14.76 -14.54
C TYR A 113 12.23 -14.14 -15.34
N GLY A 114 11.94 -13.30 -16.33
CA GLY A 114 12.96 -12.56 -17.08
C GLY A 114 13.72 -11.56 -16.20
N SER A 115 13.00 -10.83 -15.34
CA SER A 115 13.58 -9.91 -14.35
C SER A 115 14.42 -10.67 -13.31
N LEU A 116 13.93 -11.79 -12.79
CA LEU A 116 14.70 -12.64 -11.89
C LEU A 116 15.99 -13.13 -12.54
N LEU A 117 15.92 -13.63 -13.79
CA LEU A 117 17.10 -14.08 -14.51
C LEU A 117 18.10 -12.93 -14.75
N ALA A 118 17.62 -11.75 -15.13
CA ALA A 118 18.46 -10.56 -15.29
C ALA A 118 19.15 -10.18 -13.97
N ASN A 119 18.42 -10.17 -12.85
CA ASN A 119 18.98 -9.84 -11.54
C ASN A 119 19.94 -10.92 -11.02
N ILE A 120 19.75 -12.20 -11.36
CA ILE A 120 20.73 -13.26 -11.08
C ILE A 120 22.04 -12.99 -11.83
N VAL A 121 21.96 -12.65 -13.12
CA VAL A 121 23.14 -12.35 -13.95
C VAL A 121 23.86 -11.09 -13.43
N LEU A 122 23.11 -10.03 -13.11
CA LEU A 122 23.65 -8.80 -12.56
C LEU A 122 24.33 -9.01 -11.21
N PHE A 123 23.70 -9.78 -10.31
CA PHE A 123 24.29 -10.13 -9.03
C PHE A 123 25.59 -10.92 -9.22
N GLY A 124 25.62 -11.90 -10.14
CA GLY A 124 26.84 -12.66 -10.44
C GLY A 124 27.99 -11.77 -10.94
N LEU A 125 27.67 -10.81 -11.81
CA LEU A 125 28.64 -9.86 -12.36
C LEU A 125 29.21 -8.92 -11.28
N GLN A 126 28.35 -8.42 -10.39
CA GLN A 126 28.78 -7.55 -9.29
C GLN A 126 29.50 -8.32 -8.18
N LEU A 127 29.12 -9.57 -7.91
CA LEU A 127 29.83 -10.46 -6.99
C LEU A 127 31.25 -10.74 -7.48
N TYR A 128 31.42 -11.08 -8.77
CA TYR A 128 32.74 -11.23 -9.37
C TYR A 128 33.56 -9.94 -9.21
N THR A 129 32.95 -8.80 -9.49
CA THR A 129 33.61 -7.49 -9.40
C THR A 129 34.01 -7.14 -7.96
N ALA A 130 33.16 -7.39 -6.97
CA ALA A 130 33.44 -7.14 -5.56
C ALA A 130 34.63 -7.99 -5.06
N ILE A 131 34.62 -9.30 -5.37
CA ILE A 131 35.70 -10.22 -4.98
C ILE A 131 37.01 -9.88 -5.68
N SER A 132 36.98 -9.60 -6.99
CA SER A 132 38.20 -9.33 -7.77
C SER A 132 38.81 -7.96 -7.50
N SER A 133 37.99 -6.96 -7.17
CA SER A 133 38.46 -5.58 -6.96
C SER A 133 39.01 -5.32 -5.57
N LYS A 134 38.51 -6.07 -4.56
CA LYS A 134 38.72 -5.79 -3.13
C LYS A 134 38.33 -4.36 -2.71
N SER A 135 37.50 -3.67 -3.49
CA SER A 135 37.01 -2.33 -3.17
C SER A 135 35.78 -2.43 -2.27
N LEU A 136 35.77 -1.65 -1.19
CA LEU A 136 34.68 -1.60 -0.22
C LEU A 136 33.44 -0.98 -0.83
N SER A 137 33.63 0.02 -1.70
CA SER A 137 32.53 0.63 -2.41
C SER A 137 31.87 -0.33 -3.42
N LEU A 138 32.64 -1.23 -4.03
CA LEU A 138 32.12 -2.24 -4.95
C LEU A 138 31.41 -3.39 -4.20
N PHE A 139 31.88 -3.75 -3.00
CA PHE A 139 31.11 -4.62 -2.09
C PHE A 139 29.75 -4.02 -1.74
N ALA A 140 29.66 -2.71 -1.54
CA ALA A 140 28.39 -2.03 -1.29
C ALA A 140 27.43 -2.14 -2.48
N THR A 141 27.93 -1.97 -3.71
CA THR A 141 27.12 -2.16 -4.92
C THR A 141 26.64 -3.61 -5.08
N MET A 142 27.49 -4.60 -4.79
CA MET A 142 27.06 -6.01 -4.79
C MET A 142 25.94 -6.27 -3.78
N ALA A 143 25.98 -5.64 -2.60
CA ALA A 143 24.92 -5.78 -1.61
C ALA A 143 23.59 -5.20 -2.12
N ASP A 144 23.65 -4.13 -2.92
CA ASP A 144 22.50 -3.57 -3.65
C ASP A 144 21.97 -4.55 -4.72
N ALA A 145 22.81 -5.16 -5.56
CA ALA A 145 22.31 -6.17 -6.51
C ALA A 145 21.75 -7.43 -5.83
N LEU A 146 22.26 -7.80 -4.65
CA LEU A 146 21.66 -8.86 -3.85
C LEU A 146 20.24 -8.46 -3.41
N MET A 147 20.00 -7.19 -3.09
CA MET A 147 18.67 -6.66 -2.77
C MET A 147 17.71 -6.82 -3.95
N ASP A 148 18.12 -6.46 -5.16
CA ASP A 148 17.29 -6.63 -6.36
C ASP A 148 16.92 -8.08 -6.63
N LEU A 149 17.91 -8.97 -6.44
CA LEU A 149 17.73 -10.41 -6.60
C LEU A 149 16.72 -10.95 -5.59
N LEU A 150 16.84 -10.56 -4.32
CA LEU A 150 15.91 -10.97 -3.26
C LEU A 150 14.51 -10.42 -3.52
N SER A 151 14.37 -9.15 -3.90
CA SER A 151 13.09 -8.51 -4.23
C SER A 151 12.40 -9.18 -5.43
N SER A 152 13.16 -9.52 -6.46
CA SER A 152 12.62 -10.27 -7.62
C SER A 152 12.24 -11.70 -7.25
N GLY A 153 13.03 -12.33 -6.35
CA GLY A 153 12.76 -13.66 -5.83
C GLY A 153 11.49 -13.70 -4.98
N THR A 154 11.26 -12.72 -4.11
CA THR A 154 10.05 -12.62 -3.28
C THR A 154 8.81 -12.43 -4.15
N LEU A 155 8.89 -11.64 -5.23
CA LEU A 155 7.79 -11.48 -6.19
C LEU A 155 7.41 -12.80 -6.88
N VAL A 156 8.41 -13.55 -7.37
CA VAL A 156 8.18 -14.86 -8.00
C VAL A 156 7.62 -15.87 -6.99
N TYR A 157 8.14 -15.86 -5.76
CA TYR A 157 7.66 -16.71 -4.68
C TYR A 157 6.22 -16.34 -4.26
N ALA A 158 5.87 -15.05 -4.21
CA ALA A 158 4.51 -14.57 -3.97
C ALA A 158 3.52 -15.09 -5.00
N GLY A 159 3.88 -15.00 -6.28
CA GLY A 159 3.09 -15.57 -7.38
C GLY A 159 2.92 -17.09 -7.25
N TRP A 160 3.98 -17.81 -6.90
CA TRP A 160 3.93 -19.26 -6.68
C TRP A 160 3.02 -19.66 -5.50
N VAL A 161 3.17 -19.00 -4.35
CA VAL A 161 2.34 -19.23 -3.16
C VAL A 161 0.87 -18.92 -3.43
N SER A 162 0.58 -17.84 -4.16
CA SER A 162 -0.78 -17.45 -4.53
C SER A 162 -1.49 -18.55 -5.33
N ARG A 163 -0.77 -19.22 -6.25
CA ARG A 163 -1.31 -20.32 -7.06
C ARG A 163 -1.48 -21.62 -6.27
N TYR A 164 -0.58 -21.90 -5.33
CA TYR A 164 -0.67 -23.09 -4.49
C TYR A 164 -1.84 -23.03 -3.47
N ARG A 165 -2.44 -21.85 -3.24
CA ARG A 165 -3.62 -21.63 -2.39
C ARG A 165 -4.81 -22.51 -2.78
N ALA A 166 -4.94 -22.90 -4.05
CA ALA A 166 -6.06 -23.73 -4.53
C ALA A 166 -6.12 -25.15 -3.94
N ASN A 167 -5.01 -25.70 -3.42
CA ASN A 167 -4.94 -27.15 -3.16
C ASN A 167 -4.95 -27.59 -1.67
N LYS A 168 -4.81 -26.70 -0.67
CA LYS A 168 -4.66 -27.13 0.75
C LYS A 168 -5.28 -26.18 1.80
N THR A 169 -6.57 -25.88 1.68
CA THR A 169 -7.32 -25.04 2.63
C THR A 169 -7.34 -25.58 4.08
N TYR A 170 -7.28 -26.92 4.26
CA TYR A 170 -7.38 -27.55 5.58
C TYR A 170 -6.27 -27.18 6.58
N LYS A 171 -5.02 -26.99 6.12
CA LYS A 171 -3.89 -26.70 7.02
C LYS A 171 -3.72 -25.20 7.31
N TYR A 172 -4.11 -24.35 6.37
CA TYR A 172 -3.99 -22.89 6.46
C TYR A 172 -5.26 -22.25 5.89
N PRO A 173 -6.33 -22.12 6.71
CA PRO A 173 -7.63 -21.64 6.23
C PRO A 173 -7.57 -20.20 5.70
N VAL A 174 -6.68 -19.37 6.27
CA VAL A 174 -6.44 -17.98 5.86
C VAL A 174 -5.38 -17.87 4.73
N GLY A 175 -4.82 -18.99 4.29
CA GLY A 175 -3.78 -19.05 3.27
C GLY A 175 -2.36 -18.80 3.80
N LYS A 176 -1.37 -18.89 2.89
CA LYS A 176 0.07 -18.77 3.21
C LYS A 176 0.69 -17.42 2.84
N ARG A 177 -0.10 -16.43 2.42
CA ARG A 177 0.43 -15.11 1.97
C ARG A 177 1.28 -14.40 3.04
N ARG A 178 0.97 -14.61 4.33
CA ARG A 178 1.77 -14.10 5.46
C ARG A 178 3.24 -14.58 5.47
N THR A 179 3.54 -15.72 4.84
CA THR A 179 4.92 -16.22 4.75
C THR A 179 5.83 -15.30 3.94
N LEU A 180 5.26 -14.45 3.07
CA LEU A 180 5.99 -13.44 2.30
C LEU A 180 6.57 -12.36 3.21
N GLY A 181 5.71 -11.72 4.01
CA GLY A 181 6.16 -10.70 4.96
C GLY A 181 7.14 -11.24 6.00
N VAL A 182 6.95 -12.47 6.49
CA VAL A 182 7.94 -13.14 7.37
C VAL A 182 9.28 -13.31 6.65
N GLY A 183 9.27 -13.76 5.39
CA GLY A 183 10.47 -13.90 4.58
C GLY A 183 11.20 -12.56 4.43
N ILE A 184 10.48 -11.49 4.09
CA ILE A 184 11.06 -10.15 3.94
C ILE A 184 11.71 -9.70 5.25
N VAL A 185 11.05 -9.85 6.40
CA VAL A 185 11.64 -9.48 7.70
C VAL A 185 12.94 -10.23 8.00
N VAL A 186 12.98 -11.54 7.74
CA VAL A 186 14.20 -12.36 7.92
C VAL A 186 15.32 -11.88 7.00
N PHE A 187 15.04 -11.64 5.72
CA PHE A 187 16.02 -11.12 4.78
C PHE A 187 16.49 -9.71 5.14
N SER A 188 15.59 -8.82 5.52
CA SER A 188 15.93 -7.46 5.96
C SER A 188 16.89 -7.47 7.16
N THR A 189 16.67 -8.38 8.12
CA THR A 189 17.56 -8.52 9.28
C THR A 189 18.95 -9.01 8.88
N LEU A 190 19.03 -9.98 7.97
CA LEU A 190 20.29 -10.47 7.41
C LEU A 190 21.03 -9.35 6.65
N MET A 191 20.31 -8.56 5.84
CA MET A 191 20.89 -7.47 5.06
C MET A 191 21.37 -6.30 5.93
N VAL A 192 20.67 -5.99 7.03
CA VAL A 192 21.18 -5.06 8.05
C VAL A 192 22.49 -5.59 8.65
N GLY A 193 22.59 -6.89 8.94
CA GLY A 193 23.83 -7.52 9.39
C GLY A 193 24.97 -7.39 8.37
N LEU A 194 24.72 -7.66 7.09
CA LEU A 194 25.70 -7.47 6.01
C LEU A 194 26.12 -6.00 5.88
N SER A 195 25.17 -5.06 6.03
CA SER A 195 25.46 -3.63 5.99
C SER A 195 26.33 -3.20 7.16
N ILE A 196 26.09 -3.71 8.37
CA ILE A 196 26.96 -3.47 9.53
C ILE A 196 28.38 -4.00 9.28
N GLN A 197 28.51 -5.20 8.71
CA GLN A 197 29.82 -5.76 8.36
C GLN A 197 30.56 -4.86 7.35
N LEU A 198 29.86 -4.37 6.33
CA LEU A 198 30.40 -3.42 5.36
C LEU A 198 30.85 -2.10 6.02
N LEU A 199 30.08 -1.58 6.98
CA LEU A 199 30.46 -0.37 7.72
C LEU A 199 31.72 -0.60 8.57
N ILE A 200 31.79 -1.74 9.28
CA ILE A 200 32.97 -2.10 10.07
C ILE A 200 34.20 -2.20 9.18
N GLU A 201 34.09 -2.86 8.03
CA GLU A 201 35.20 -3.02 7.10
C GLU A 201 35.59 -1.68 6.45
N SER A 202 34.61 -0.81 6.18
CA SER A 202 34.87 0.55 5.69
C SER A 202 35.63 1.41 6.71
N ILE A 203 35.27 1.30 7.99
CA ILE A 203 35.98 2.00 9.09
C ILE A 203 37.38 1.42 9.27
N ARG A 204 37.53 0.09 9.22
CA ARG A 204 38.85 -0.56 9.27
C ARG A 204 39.73 -0.15 8.10
N GLY A 205 39.18 -0.08 6.89
CA GLY A 205 39.89 0.40 5.70
C GLY A 205 40.31 1.87 5.80
N LEU A 206 39.63 2.68 6.61
CA LEU A 206 40.00 4.06 6.88
C LEU A 206 41.09 4.19 7.96
N LEU A 207 41.06 3.32 8.98
CA LEU A 207 42.00 3.32 10.11
C LEU A 207 43.28 2.52 9.85
N GLY A 208 43.20 1.46 9.04
CA GLY A 208 44.31 0.61 8.63
C GLY A 208 44.91 1.09 7.32
N HIS A 209 46.24 1.09 7.23
CA HIS A 209 46.94 1.54 6.02
C HIS A 209 47.06 0.41 4.99
N LYS A 210 46.66 0.70 3.74
CA LYS A 210 46.89 -0.04 2.48
C LYS A 210 46.45 -1.51 2.44
N ASP A 211 45.23 -1.73 1.99
CA ASP A 211 44.98 -2.87 1.09
C ASP A 211 45.08 -2.32 -0.35
N ASP A 212 45.95 -2.91 -1.19
CA ASP A 212 46.10 -2.49 -2.58
C ASP A 212 44.80 -2.80 -3.34
N GLN A 213 43.99 -1.77 -3.52
CA GLN A 213 42.77 -1.84 -4.31
C GLN A 213 43.16 -1.96 -5.78
N ASN A 214 42.91 -3.13 -6.36
CA ASN A 214 43.21 -3.41 -7.75
C ASN A 214 41.92 -3.41 -8.56
N VAL A 215 41.36 -2.20 -8.75
CA VAL A 215 40.25 -2.02 -9.70
C VAL A 215 40.79 -2.21 -11.12
N THR A 216 40.65 -3.44 -11.63
CA THR A 216 41.09 -3.80 -12.98
C THR A 216 40.10 -3.23 -14.01
N THR A 217 40.55 -2.97 -15.24
CA THR A 217 39.69 -2.54 -16.35
C THR A 217 38.47 -3.47 -16.55
N ALA A 218 38.63 -4.77 -16.29
CA ALA A 218 37.54 -5.75 -16.30
C ALA A 218 36.41 -5.40 -15.30
N ASN A 219 36.74 -4.94 -14.10
CA ASN A 219 35.78 -4.56 -13.05
C ASN A 219 34.94 -3.34 -13.49
N ILE A 220 35.61 -2.37 -14.13
CA ILE A 220 34.96 -1.16 -14.66
C ILE A 220 33.96 -1.52 -15.76
N VAL A 221 34.35 -2.42 -16.68
CA VAL A 221 33.47 -2.91 -17.75
C VAL A 221 32.28 -3.66 -17.17
N CYS A 222 32.49 -4.52 -16.17
CA CYS A 222 31.44 -5.29 -15.51
C CYS A 222 30.39 -4.38 -14.85
N ILE A 223 30.82 -3.36 -14.10
CA ILE A 223 29.88 -2.42 -13.48
C ILE A 223 29.24 -1.51 -14.53
N GLY A 224 29.98 -1.13 -15.57
CA GLY A 224 29.44 -0.38 -16.70
C GLY A 224 28.27 -1.11 -17.38
N ILE A 225 28.42 -2.42 -17.61
CA ILE A 225 27.32 -3.26 -18.12
C ILE A 225 26.14 -3.27 -17.14
N ALA A 226 26.38 -3.44 -15.84
CA ALA A 226 25.32 -3.43 -14.84
C ALA A 226 24.55 -2.09 -14.80
N LEU A 227 25.25 -0.96 -14.93
CA LEU A 227 24.64 0.38 -15.01
C LEU A 227 23.80 0.54 -16.28
N VAL A 228 24.28 0.05 -17.43
CA VAL A 228 23.52 0.10 -18.69
C VAL A 228 22.24 -0.73 -18.59
N VAL A 229 22.30 -1.91 -17.98
CA VAL A 229 21.11 -2.76 -17.79
C VAL A 229 20.12 -2.10 -16.82
N LYS A 230 20.56 -1.57 -15.66
CA LYS A 230 19.68 -0.81 -14.75
C LYS A 230 19.08 0.43 -15.42
N LEU A 231 19.86 1.13 -16.25
CA LEU A 231 19.37 2.28 -17.02
C LEU A 231 18.31 1.85 -18.05
N ALA A 232 18.50 0.72 -18.73
CA ALA A 232 17.51 0.18 -19.65
C ALA A 232 16.21 -0.21 -18.93
N MET A 233 16.28 -0.80 -17.74
CA MET A 233 15.11 -1.09 -16.90
C MET A 233 14.41 0.20 -16.43
N MET A 234 15.17 1.22 -16.01
CA MET A 234 14.62 2.52 -15.65
C MET A 234 13.89 3.17 -16.82
N VAL A 235 14.48 3.16 -18.02
CA VAL A 235 13.86 3.70 -19.23
C VAL A 235 12.59 2.92 -19.56
N TYR A 236 12.61 1.60 -19.47
CA TYR A 236 11.42 0.77 -19.67
C TYR A 236 10.27 1.14 -18.71
N CYS A 237 10.55 1.27 -17.41
CA CYS A 237 9.57 1.72 -16.43
C CYS A 237 9.09 3.16 -16.67
N TRP A 238 9.98 4.04 -17.15
CA TRP A 238 9.64 5.43 -17.48
C TRP A 238 8.72 5.54 -18.70
N LEU A 239 8.88 4.68 -19.71
CA LEU A 239 7.94 4.61 -20.84
C LEU A 239 6.53 4.19 -20.38
N LEU A 240 6.43 3.37 -19.33
CA LEU A 240 5.18 2.92 -18.71
C LEU A 240 4.62 3.88 -17.64
N ARG A 241 5.15 5.11 -17.51
CA ARG A 241 4.77 6.08 -16.45
C ARG A 241 3.30 6.49 -16.37
N ARG A 242 2.47 6.08 -17.34
CA ARG A 242 1.01 6.29 -17.30
C ARG A 242 0.37 5.55 -16.12
N HIS A 243 1.01 4.48 -15.64
CA HIS A 243 0.55 3.76 -14.46
C HIS A 243 1.26 4.30 -13.20
N PRO A 244 0.52 4.60 -12.12
CA PRO A 244 1.10 5.11 -10.88
C PRO A 244 2.09 4.13 -10.24
N GLU A 245 1.88 2.82 -10.40
CA GLU A 245 2.78 1.78 -9.92
C GLU A 245 4.14 1.82 -10.63
N ALA A 246 4.15 1.95 -11.95
CA ALA A 246 5.38 2.06 -12.75
C ALA A 246 6.22 3.29 -12.37
N ARG A 247 5.59 4.35 -11.85
CA ARG A 247 6.28 5.55 -11.36
C ARG A 247 7.03 5.30 -10.05
N VAL A 248 6.50 4.44 -9.16
CA VAL A 248 7.18 4.04 -7.94
C VAL A 248 8.41 3.21 -8.29
N PHE A 249 8.26 2.19 -9.14
CA PHE A 249 9.38 1.37 -9.63
C PHE A 249 10.45 2.19 -10.37
N ALA A 250 10.05 3.15 -11.20
CA ALA A 250 11.01 4.02 -11.88
C ALA A 250 11.81 4.90 -10.91
N THR A 251 11.21 5.28 -9.78
CA THR A 251 11.90 6.04 -8.73
C THR A 251 12.89 5.17 -7.98
N ASP A 252 12.54 3.91 -7.74
CA ASP A 252 13.38 2.90 -7.11
C ASP A 252 14.63 2.61 -7.95
N HIS A 253 14.45 2.21 -9.21
CA HIS A 253 15.56 1.99 -10.14
C HIS A 253 16.45 3.21 -10.37
N ARG A 254 15.90 4.43 -10.19
CA ARG A 254 16.70 5.64 -10.24
C ARG A 254 17.61 5.76 -9.02
N ASN A 255 17.11 5.48 -7.83
CA ASN A 255 17.90 5.54 -6.60
C ASN A 255 19.03 4.51 -6.65
N ASP A 256 18.73 3.31 -7.12
CA ASP A 256 19.70 2.26 -7.40
C ASP A 256 20.78 2.67 -8.39
N LEU A 257 20.40 3.32 -9.50
CA LEU A 257 21.34 3.80 -10.49
C LEU A 257 22.28 4.84 -9.88
N ILE A 258 21.75 5.73 -9.03
CA ILE A 258 22.54 6.74 -8.32
C ILE A 258 23.52 6.08 -7.36
N LEU A 259 23.09 5.10 -6.56
CA LEU A 259 23.95 4.41 -5.59
C LEU A 259 25.04 3.59 -6.28
N ASN A 260 24.70 2.86 -7.34
CA ASN A 260 25.66 2.07 -8.09
C ASN A 260 26.66 2.95 -8.86
N SER A 261 26.20 4.07 -9.42
CA SER A 261 27.08 5.05 -10.09
C SER A 261 28.00 5.74 -9.09
N PHE A 262 27.47 6.11 -7.93
CA PHE A 262 28.25 6.68 -6.84
C PHE A 262 29.32 5.70 -6.37
N GLY A 263 28.96 4.44 -6.16
CA GLY A 263 29.89 3.39 -5.73
C GLY A 263 31.01 3.12 -6.73
N LEU A 264 30.69 3.11 -8.04
CA LEU A 264 31.70 3.03 -9.10
C LEU A 264 32.62 4.25 -9.08
N ALA A 265 32.05 5.45 -8.97
CA ALA A 265 32.82 6.70 -8.96
C ALA A 265 33.80 6.72 -7.78
N THR A 266 33.36 6.36 -6.58
CA THR A 266 34.22 6.33 -5.39
C THR A 266 35.30 5.26 -5.47
N ALA A 267 35.03 4.11 -6.08
CA ALA A 267 36.04 3.08 -6.34
C ALA A 267 37.12 3.55 -7.34
N LEU A 268 36.70 4.20 -8.43
CA LEU A 268 37.63 4.76 -9.43
C LEU A 268 38.49 5.88 -8.87
N LEU A 269 37.88 6.81 -8.13
CA LEU A 269 38.58 7.92 -7.46
C LEU A 269 39.51 7.41 -6.35
N GLY A 270 39.10 6.34 -5.66
CA GLY A 270 39.92 5.60 -4.68
C GLY A 270 41.20 5.06 -5.28
N THR A 271 41.10 4.51 -6.49
CA THR A 271 42.22 3.89 -7.21
C THR A 271 43.16 4.92 -7.85
N HIS A 272 42.62 5.99 -8.46
CA HIS A 272 43.41 6.91 -9.27
C HIS A 272 43.81 8.22 -8.58
N ILE A 273 43.06 8.68 -7.57
CA ILE A 273 43.31 9.99 -6.94
C ILE A 273 43.71 9.82 -5.49
N VAL A 274 42.81 9.31 -4.64
CA VAL A 274 43.06 9.22 -3.19
C VAL A 274 42.42 7.98 -2.58
N TRP A 275 43.25 7.15 -1.92
CA TRP A 275 42.86 5.84 -1.39
C TRP A 275 41.68 5.87 -0.41
N TYR A 276 41.51 6.93 0.39
CA TYR A 276 40.45 7.01 1.39
C TYR A 276 39.05 7.27 0.79
N ILE A 277 38.95 7.62 -0.49
CA ILE A 277 37.66 7.92 -1.13
C ILE A 277 36.80 6.65 -1.24
N ASP A 278 37.40 5.50 -1.52
CA ASP A 278 36.69 4.22 -1.62
C ASP A 278 36.07 3.76 -0.28
N PRO A 279 36.79 3.70 0.86
CA PRO A 279 36.18 3.36 2.15
C PRO A 279 35.14 4.38 2.61
N ILE A 280 35.30 5.68 2.29
CA ILE A 280 34.26 6.69 2.56
C ILE A 280 33.01 6.43 1.70
N GLY A 281 33.20 6.09 0.42
CA GLY A 281 32.11 5.71 -0.47
C GLY A 281 31.34 4.49 0.04
N GLY A 282 32.07 3.43 0.43
CA GLY A 282 31.52 2.23 1.06
C GLY A 282 30.75 2.53 2.34
N LEU A 283 31.25 3.45 3.18
CA LEU A 283 30.58 3.90 4.40
C LEU A 283 29.24 4.60 4.09
N ILE A 284 29.23 5.54 3.15
CA ILE A 284 28.04 6.31 2.77
C ILE A 284 26.98 5.39 2.17
N VAL A 285 27.36 4.53 1.21
CA VAL A 285 26.43 3.58 0.57
C VAL A 285 25.94 2.55 1.59
N GLY A 286 26.83 2.02 2.43
CA GLY A 286 26.47 1.07 3.49
C GLY A 286 25.45 1.65 4.49
N LEU A 287 25.59 2.93 4.88
CA LEU A 287 24.62 3.61 5.75
C LEU A 287 23.25 3.76 5.08
N PHE A 288 23.25 4.05 3.77
CA PHE A 288 22.01 4.15 3.00
C PHE A 288 21.28 2.80 2.94
N ILE A 289 22.00 1.73 2.55
CA ILE A 289 21.45 0.37 2.48
C ILE A 289 20.92 -0.07 3.86
N MET A 290 21.71 0.14 4.92
CA MET A 290 21.29 -0.18 6.29
C MET A 290 19.99 0.52 6.69
N ARG A 291 19.86 1.82 6.38
CA ARG A 291 18.64 2.59 6.69
C ARG A 291 17.43 2.06 5.91
N SER A 292 17.60 1.76 4.63
CA SER A 292 16.52 1.23 3.78
C SER A 292 16.00 -0.10 4.33
N TRP A 293 16.89 -1.04 4.65
CA TRP A 293 16.49 -2.35 5.16
C TRP A 293 15.97 -2.33 6.60
N ALA A 294 16.51 -1.47 7.46
CA ALA A 294 15.97 -1.28 8.79
C ALA A 294 14.54 -0.72 8.73
N SER A 295 14.30 0.26 7.84
CA SER A 295 12.96 0.79 7.61
C SER A 295 12.02 -0.29 7.05
N GLU A 296 12.48 -1.10 6.10
CA GLU A 296 11.66 -2.15 5.49
C GLU A 296 11.31 -3.25 6.51
N ALA A 297 12.27 -3.68 7.33
CA ALA A 297 12.02 -4.64 8.41
C ALA A 297 10.92 -4.14 9.36
N ILE A 298 10.99 -2.87 9.78
CA ILE A 298 10.00 -2.27 10.68
C ILE A 298 8.63 -2.15 10.01
N ASN A 299 8.59 -1.74 8.73
CA ASN A 299 7.34 -1.61 7.98
C ASN A 299 6.65 -2.96 7.83
N GLN A 300 7.39 -4.00 7.42
CA GLN A 300 6.84 -5.35 7.30
C GLN A 300 6.42 -5.89 8.67
N ALA A 301 7.24 -5.70 9.72
CA ALA A 301 6.86 -6.11 11.07
C ALA A 301 5.53 -5.46 11.52
N ARG A 302 5.33 -4.17 11.24
CA ARG A 302 4.07 -3.46 11.50
C ARG A 302 2.89 -4.09 10.76
N LEU A 303 3.06 -4.42 9.48
CA LEU A 303 2.03 -5.09 8.69
C LEU A 303 1.68 -6.49 9.22
N LEU A 304 2.65 -7.19 9.82
CA LEU A 304 2.42 -8.49 10.47
C LEU A 304 1.73 -8.37 11.83
N ILE A 305 2.02 -7.32 12.60
CA ILE A 305 1.39 -7.04 13.91
C ILE A 305 -0.07 -6.64 13.73
N GLY A 306 -0.40 -5.99 12.61
CA GLY A 306 -1.75 -5.60 12.26
C GLY A 306 -2.03 -4.13 12.56
N THR A 307 -1.28 -3.24 11.91
CA THR A 307 -1.58 -1.80 11.96
C THR A 307 -2.94 -1.50 11.35
N THR A 308 -3.61 -0.48 11.87
CA THR A 308 -4.84 0.06 11.29
C THR A 308 -4.63 0.47 9.84
N ALA A 309 -5.65 0.28 9.02
CA ALA A 309 -5.69 0.83 7.67
C ALA A 309 -5.73 2.36 7.70
N ASP A 310 -5.43 2.97 6.56
CA ASP A 310 -5.45 4.41 6.39
C ASP A 310 -6.82 5.02 6.77
N PRO A 311 -6.87 6.16 7.46
CA PRO A 311 -8.14 6.79 7.85
C PRO A 311 -9.06 7.10 6.67
N MET A 312 -8.52 7.41 5.49
CA MET A 312 -9.33 7.66 4.30
C MET A 312 -10.04 6.38 3.82
N PHE A 313 -9.38 5.23 3.96
CA PHE A 313 -9.97 3.93 3.66
C PHE A 313 -11.04 3.54 4.69
N LEU A 314 -10.82 3.82 5.98
CA LEU A 314 -11.85 3.61 7.01
C LEU A 314 -13.10 4.45 6.73
N ASN A 315 -12.93 5.73 6.39
CA ASN A 315 -14.05 6.60 6.04
C ASN A 315 -14.80 6.13 4.80
N GLN A 316 -14.09 5.60 3.80
CA GLN A 316 -14.71 5.02 2.60
C GLN A 316 -15.55 3.79 2.96
N LEU A 317 -15.06 2.91 3.83
CA LEU A 317 -15.81 1.75 4.32
C LEU A 317 -17.06 2.16 5.11
N THR A 318 -16.93 3.13 6.01
CA THR A 318 -18.07 3.66 6.78
C THR A 318 -19.12 4.24 5.86
N TYR A 319 -18.72 5.06 4.88
CA TYR A 319 -19.65 5.63 3.91
C TYR A 319 -20.36 4.55 3.09
N MET A 320 -19.60 3.55 2.62
CA MET A 320 -20.15 2.44 1.87
C MET A 320 -21.18 1.65 2.69
N ALA A 321 -20.88 1.35 3.96
CA ALA A 321 -21.83 0.67 4.85
C ALA A 321 -23.10 1.49 5.10
N MET A 322 -22.99 2.81 5.28
CA MET A 322 -24.15 3.69 5.52
C MET A 322 -25.09 3.82 4.32
N VAL A 323 -24.55 3.77 3.10
CA VAL A 323 -25.30 3.97 1.84
C VAL A 323 -25.77 2.65 1.24
N HIS A 324 -25.28 1.51 1.76
CA HIS A 324 -25.57 0.19 1.19
C HIS A 324 -27.05 -0.20 1.20
N ASP A 325 -27.74 0.03 2.32
CA ASP A 325 -29.16 -0.29 2.47
C ASP A 325 -29.87 0.71 3.41
N ASP A 326 -31.15 0.97 3.17
CA ASP A 326 -31.96 1.90 3.97
C ASP A 326 -32.28 1.36 5.37
N ARG A 327 -32.28 0.04 5.54
CA ARG A 327 -32.56 -0.65 6.82
C ARG A 327 -31.42 -0.51 7.83
N ILE A 328 -30.23 -0.12 7.37
CA ILE A 328 -29.08 0.17 8.24
C ILE A 328 -29.34 1.52 8.92
N GLN A 329 -29.56 1.49 10.23
CA GLN A 329 -29.87 2.69 11.02
C GLN A 329 -28.59 3.37 11.53
N TYR A 330 -27.63 2.58 12.01
CA TYR A 330 -26.36 3.06 12.56
C TYR A 330 -25.20 2.19 12.10
N VAL A 331 -24.01 2.78 12.04
CA VAL A 331 -22.74 2.05 11.98
C VAL A 331 -22.07 2.25 13.33
N ASP A 332 -21.89 1.18 14.11
CA ASP A 332 -21.32 1.26 15.46
C ASP A 332 -19.79 1.33 15.40
N THR A 333 -19.19 0.37 14.70
CA THR A 333 -17.74 0.23 14.66
C THR A 333 -17.27 -0.21 13.28
N VAL A 334 -16.28 0.51 12.74
CA VAL A 334 -15.54 0.09 11.54
C VAL A 334 -14.08 -0.07 11.90
N ARG A 335 -13.59 -1.30 11.75
CA ARG A 335 -12.19 -1.66 11.98
C ARG A 335 -11.64 -2.25 10.70
N ALA A 336 -10.54 -1.70 10.22
CA ALA A 336 -9.76 -2.33 9.17
C ALA A 336 -8.30 -2.36 9.61
N TYR A 337 -7.69 -3.54 9.55
CA TYR A 337 -6.30 -3.73 9.95
C TYR A 337 -5.58 -4.61 8.95
N HIS A 338 -4.29 -4.38 8.82
CA HIS A 338 -3.43 -5.11 7.91
C HIS A 338 -3.18 -6.54 8.43
N ILE A 339 -3.14 -7.48 7.50
CA ILE A 339 -2.68 -8.84 7.72
C ILE A 339 -1.67 -9.14 6.61
N GLY A 340 -0.43 -8.69 6.83
CA GLY A 340 0.55 -8.59 5.75
C GLY A 340 0.13 -7.48 4.77
N GLU A 341 0.16 -7.77 3.46
CA GLU A 341 -0.19 -6.79 2.43
C GLU A 341 -1.71 -6.58 2.27
N GLU A 342 -2.51 -7.57 2.65
CA GLU A 342 -3.98 -7.49 2.56
C GLU A 342 -4.59 -6.95 3.87
N LYS A 343 -5.86 -6.55 3.81
CA LYS A 343 -6.61 -5.99 4.95
C LYS A 343 -7.73 -6.93 5.34
N TYR A 344 -7.96 -7.02 6.64
CA TYR A 344 -9.17 -7.56 7.23
C TYR A 344 -10.06 -6.41 7.65
N VAL A 345 -11.35 -6.54 7.37
CA VAL A 345 -12.34 -5.53 7.68
C VAL A 345 -13.40 -6.14 8.58
N GLU A 346 -13.73 -5.45 9.67
CA GLU A 346 -14.79 -5.77 10.62
C GLU A 346 -15.71 -4.55 10.69
N ILE A 347 -16.98 -4.74 10.34
CA ILE A 347 -17.99 -3.69 10.34
C ILE A 347 -19.16 -4.16 11.19
N ASP A 348 -19.51 -3.37 12.18
CA ASP A 348 -20.64 -3.62 13.08
C ASP A 348 -21.76 -2.63 12.68
N ILE A 349 -22.86 -3.15 12.13
CA ILE A 349 -24.04 -2.37 11.70
C ILE A 349 -25.23 -2.62 12.63
N VAL A 350 -26.08 -1.61 12.78
CA VAL A 350 -27.29 -1.70 13.61
C VAL A 350 -28.54 -1.66 12.74
N MET A 351 -29.41 -2.65 12.94
CA MET A 351 -30.70 -2.79 12.25
C MET A 351 -31.86 -2.85 13.25
N ASP A 352 -33.09 -2.66 12.78
CA ASP A 352 -34.28 -2.72 13.65
C ASP A 352 -34.46 -4.13 14.24
N GLU A 353 -34.79 -4.21 15.53
CA GLU A 353 -35.03 -5.46 16.25
C GLU A 353 -36.15 -6.31 15.62
N ASN A 354 -37.14 -5.67 14.98
CA ASN A 354 -38.25 -6.37 14.33
C ASN A 354 -37.90 -6.88 12.92
N THR A 355 -36.69 -6.60 12.41
CA THR A 355 -36.26 -7.09 11.10
C THR A 355 -36.08 -8.62 11.17
N PRO A 356 -36.72 -9.39 10.30
CA PRO A 356 -36.57 -10.85 10.32
C PRO A 356 -35.12 -11.24 10.04
N LEU A 357 -34.61 -12.27 10.74
CA LEU A 357 -33.21 -12.69 10.66
C LEU A 357 -32.74 -13.01 9.23
N CYS A 358 -33.62 -13.54 8.38
CA CYS A 358 -33.28 -13.79 6.99
C CYS A 358 -32.94 -12.49 6.24
N GLU A 359 -33.73 -11.44 6.47
CA GLU A 359 -33.54 -10.17 5.79
C GLU A 359 -32.33 -9.41 6.33
N SER A 360 -32.08 -9.45 7.64
CA SER A 360 -30.86 -8.87 8.20
C SER A 360 -29.62 -9.62 7.69
N HIS A 361 -29.65 -10.95 7.67
CA HIS A 361 -28.59 -11.77 7.09
C HIS A 361 -28.29 -11.37 5.63
N ASP A 362 -29.31 -11.24 4.79
CA ASP A 362 -29.13 -10.90 3.37
C ASP A 362 -28.52 -9.50 3.17
N VAL A 363 -28.91 -8.53 4.01
CA VAL A 363 -28.29 -7.19 4.03
C VAL A 363 -26.82 -7.27 4.48
N GLY A 364 -26.52 -8.03 5.53
CA GLY A 364 -25.15 -8.23 6.01
C GLY A 364 -24.26 -8.95 5.01
N GLU A 365 -24.76 -10.01 4.37
CA GLU A 365 -24.04 -10.78 3.36
C GLU A 365 -23.76 -9.93 2.11
N SER A 366 -24.76 -9.18 1.63
CA SER A 366 -24.57 -8.28 0.48
C SER A 366 -23.56 -7.17 0.77
N LEU A 367 -23.56 -6.60 2.00
CA LEU A 367 -22.56 -5.63 2.43
C LEU A 367 -21.18 -6.28 2.52
N GLN A 368 -21.08 -7.48 3.08
CA GLN A 368 -19.82 -8.22 3.15
C GLN A 368 -19.22 -8.41 1.76
N ILE A 369 -20.02 -8.86 0.78
CA ILE A 369 -19.58 -9.04 -0.61
C ILE A 369 -19.12 -7.71 -1.21
N ALA A 370 -19.85 -6.62 -0.98
CA ALA A 370 -19.47 -5.29 -1.47
C ALA A 370 -18.13 -4.80 -0.88
N VAL A 371 -17.86 -5.08 0.40
CA VAL A 371 -16.60 -4.77 1.06
C VAL A 371 -15.46 -5.64 0.57
N GLU A 372 -15.67 -6.95 0.40
CA GLU A 372 -14.65 -7.88 -0.10
C GLU A 372 -14.23 -7.57 -1.54
N LYS A 373 -15.06 -6.86 -2.31
CA LYS A 373 -14.70 -6.37 -3.66
C LYS A 373 -13.76 -5.16 -3.65
N GLN A 374 -13.54 -4.49 -2.51
CA GLN A 374 -12.63 -3.36 -2.41
C GLN A 374 -11.17 -3.80 -2.56
N GLU A 375 -10.33 -2.95 -3.16
CA GLU A 375 -8.95 -3.29 -3.45
C GLU A 375 -8.12 -3.50 -2.17
N GLY A 376 -7.46 -4.67 -2.09
CA GLY A 376 -6.61 -5.06 -0.97
C GLY A 376 -7.39 -5.57 0.26
N VAL A 377 -8.70 -5.82 0.15
CA VAL A 377 -9.47 -6.53 1.20
C VAL A 377 -9.42 -8.03 0.94
N GLN A 378 -8.91 -8.80 1.91
CA GLN A 378 -8.90 -10.27 1.82
C GLN A 378 -10.21 -10.88 2.33
N ARG A 379 -10.77 -10.29 3.38
CA ARG A 379 -11.95 -10.78 4.08
C ARG A 379 -12.64 -9.61 4.78
N ALA A 380 -13.97 -9.61 4.74
CA ALA A 380 -14.78 -8.73 5.55
C ALA A 380 -15.69 -9.55 6.46
N HIS A 381 -15.87 -9.12 7.70
CA HIS A 381 -16.85 -9.65 8.63
C HIS A 381 -17.83 -8.52 8.94
N VAL A 382 -19.11 -8.75 8.66
CA VAL A 382 -20.18 -7.83 9.00
C VAL A 382 -20.94 -8.42 10.17
N HIS A 383 -20.91 -7.75 11.31
CA HIS A 383 -21.76 -8.07 12.45
C HIS A 383 -23.02 -7.21 12.41
N ILE A 384 -24.15 -7.81 12.77
CA ILE A 384 -25.44 -7.13 12.79
C ILE A 384 -25.94 -7.13 14.23
N ASP A 385 -26.04 -5.94 14.79
CA ASP A 385 -26.61 -5.69 16.10
C ASP A 385 -28.01 -5.08 15.98
N PHE A 386 -28.81 -5.24 17.03
CA PHE A 386 -30.07 -4.51 17.20
C PHE A 386 -29.93 -3.36 18.20
N GLU A 387 -28.83 -3.33 18.98
CA GLU A 387 -28.56 -2.33 19.99
C GLU A 387 -27.27 -1.57 19.67
N TYR A 388 -27.26 -0.27 19.96
CA TYR A 388 -26.10 0.63 19.77
C TYR A 388 -25.50 1.09 21.11
N GLN A 389 -26.14 0.78 22.24
CA GLN A 389 -25.72 1.16 23.59
C GLN A 389 -25.04 -0.03 24.29
N HIS A 390 -23.87 -0.41 23.81
CA HIS A 390 -23.10 -1.48 24.44
C HIS A 390 -22.41 -1.00 25.74
N PRO A 391 -22.70 -1.54 26.94
CA PRO A 391 -21.68 -1.54 28.00
C PRO A 391 -20.44 -2.28 27.47
N PRO A 392 -19.21 -1.93 27.86
CA PRO A 392 -18.02 -2.63 27.39
C PRO A 392 -18.03 -4.10 27.88
N GLU A 393 -18.55 -5.02 27.06
CA GLU A 393 -18.75 -6.42 27.42
C GLU A 393 -17.44 -7.21 27.55
N HIS A 394 -16.41 -6.75 26.83
CA HIS A 394 -15.08 -7.31 26.95
C HIS A 394 -14.31 -6.60 28.05
N HIS A 395 -14.27 -7.22 29.22
CA HIS A 395 -13.17 -7.01 30.17
C HIS A 395 -11.87 -7.18 29.38
N LEU A 396 -11.16 -6.08 29.12
CA LEU A 396 -9.79 -6.11 28.65
C LEU A 396 -9.04 -6.99 29.65
N LYS A 397 -8.71 -8.24 29.27
CA LYS A 397 -7.67 -8.97 29.96
C LYS A 397 -6.40 -8.20 29.66
N THR A 398 -6.03 -7.32 30.57
CA THR A 398 -4.72 -6.69 30.64
C THR A 398 -3.69 -7.81 30.47
N GLN A 399 -3.03 -7.85 29.32
CA GLN A 399 -1.85 -8.68 29.08
C GLN A 399 -0.60 -7.96 29.55
#